data_AF-M6FRK3-F1
#
_entry.id   AF-M6FRK3-F1
#
_cell.length_a   1.000
_cell.length_b   1.000
_cell.length_c   1.000
_cell.angle_alpha   90.00
_cell.angle_beta   90.00
_cell.angle_gamma   90.00
#
_symmetry.space_group_name_H-M   'P 1'
#
loop_
_entity.id
_entity.type
_entity.pdbx_description
1 polymer ?
#
loop_
_entity_poly.entity_id
_entity_poly.type
_entity_poly.pdbx_seq_one_letter_code
_entity_poly.pdbx_strand_id
1 'polypeptide(L)'
;MKKILFSHIHSTEKRNRLFIVILFLFQLSFSPSAEERTSSEIWKQITVEDFETKEWNSKNLKTRLSKEYSPDIRTSSLLLSPERNSSKSLLLEIPAEKNQSFEILWEQSWKTKGFVQEFQFHIYSSGSGASLYVLLRDSTLEVKKILITHLNFEGWKKIKLNVVRKIRQEDIVFSKQIPVEFLGLLYEAPFTMKRGSRDLLAIDDIVAIVRDKNRMFSGDKTLIR
;
A
#
# COMPACT_ATOMS: atom_id res chain seq x y z
N MET A 1 42.41 24.74 -75.38
CA MET A 1 41.59 25.85 -75.91
C MET A 1 40.13 25.63 -75.51
N LYS A 2 39.48 26.65 -74.93
CA LYS A 2 38.03 27.02 -74.91
C LYS A 2 36.98 25.92 -74.56
N LYS A 3 35.94 26.13 -73.75
CA LYS A 3 35.37 27.24 -72.96
C LYS A 3 34.06 26.70 -72.28
N ILE A 4 33.72 27.19 -71.07
CA ILE A 4 32.35 27.65 -70.65
C ILE A 4 31.32 26.55 -70.21
N LEU A 5 30.38 26.66 -69.23
CA LEU A 5 29.63 27.73 -68.54
C LEU A 5 29.08 27.25 -67.15
N PHE A 6 29.00 28.14 -66.15
CA PHE A 6 27.92 28.45 -65.15
C PHE A 6 26.88 27.37 -64.71
N SER A 7 26.30 27.31 -63.50
CA SER A 7 25.92 28.34 -62.50
C SER A 7 25.41 27.68 -61.19
N HIS A 8 25.24 28.53 -60.16
CA HIS A 8 24.26 28.47 -59.08
C HIS A 8 24.51 27.56 -57.85
N ILE A 9 25.20 28.16 -56.86
CA ILE A 9 25.01 27.83 -55.45
C ILE A 9 24.65 29.14 -54.74
N HIS A 10 23.36 29.43 -54.58
CA HIS A 10 22.94 30.46 -53.63
C HIS A 10 21.46 30.31 -53.24
N SER A 11 21.07 29.24 -52.54
CA SER A 11 19.74 29.19 -51.92
C SER A 11 19.54 28.04 -50.91
N THR A 12 20.46 27.78 -49.99
CA THR A 12 20.26 26.71 -48.98
C THR A 12 20.46 27.15 -47.52
N GLU A 13 21.26 28.17 -47.22
CA GLU A 13 21.51 28.56 -45.82
C GLU A 13 20.36 29.32 -45.14
N LYS A 14 19.66 30.22 -45.84
CA LYS A 14 18.60 31.04 -45.22
C LYS A 14 17.37 30.22 -44.82
N ARG A 15 17.07 29.13 -45.53
CA ARG A 15 15.91 28.27 -45.24
C ARG A 15 16.12 27.43 -43.98
N ASN A 16 17.35 27.00 -43.70
CA ASN A 16 17.68 26.24 -42.50
C ASN A 16 17.66 27.09 -41.23
N ARG A 17 18.07 28.36 -41.30
CA ARG A 17 18.01 29.26 -40.13
C ARG A 17 16.57 29.60 -39.73
N LEU A 18 15.65 29.78 -40.69
CA LEU A 18 14.24 30.04 -40.39
C LEU A 18 13.57 28.84 -39.70
N PHE A 19 13.88 27.62 -40.14
CA PHE A 19 13.37 26.39 -39.50
C PHE A 19 13.87 26.23 -38.06
N ILE A 20 15.12 26.57 -37.77
CA ILE A 20 15.68 26.49 -36.41
C ILE A 20 15.02 27.50 -35.47
N VAL A 21 14.74 28.72 -35.95
CA VAL A 21 14.06 29.76 -35.15
C VAL A 21 12.60 29.36 -34.85
N ILE A 22 11.90 28.77 -35.82
CA ILE A 22 10.54 28.25 -35.60
C ILE A 22 10.54 27.08 -34.61
N LEU A 23 11.53 26.18 -34.67
CA LEU A 23 11.68 25.09 -33.70
C LEU A 23 11.93 25.62 -32.28
N PHE A 24 12.75 26.66 -32.14
CA PHE A 24 13.04 27.30 -30.85
C PHE A 24 11.82 28.05 -30.27
N LEU A 25 11.01 28.70 -31.13
CA LEU A 25 9.78 29.36 -30.71
C LEU A 25 8.69 28.36 -30.32
N PHE A 26 8.66 27.17 -30.94
CA PHE A 26 7.76 26.09 -30.52
C PHE A 26 8.14 25.52 -29.15
N GLN A 27 9.43 25.43 -28.82
CA GLN A 27 9.87 24.95 -27.50
C GLN A 27 9.64 25.95 -26.36
N LEU A 28 9.53 27.25 -26.66
CA LEU A 28 9.20 28.28 -25.66
C LEU A 28 7.68 28.46 -25.43
N SER A 29 6.84 27.91 -26.32
CA SER A 29 5.38 28.00 -26.21
C SER A 29 4.77 26.84 -25.41
N PHE A 30 5.51 25.74 -25.22
CA PHE A 30 5.15 24.68 -24.28
C PHE A 30 5.70 25.00 -22.89
N SER A 31 5.14 26.04 -22.27
CA SER A 31 5.12 26.05 -20.81
C SER A 31 4.26 24.86 -20.39
N PRO A 32 4.76 23.90 -19.59
CA PRO A 32 3.86 22.93 -18.99
C PRO A 32 3.00 23.76 -18.04
N SER A 33 1.81 24.11 -18.51
CA SER A 33 0.73 24.62 -17.68
C SER A 33 0.73 23.76 -16.43
N ALA A 34 1.02 24.37 -15.28
CA ALA A 34 0.92 23.71 -14.00
C ALA A 34 -0.50 23.17 -13.92
N GLU A 35 -0.65 21.86 -14.17
CA GLU A 35 -1.92 21.16 -14.06
C GLU A 35 -2.47 21.51 -12.69
N GLU A 36 -3.65 22.11 -12.69
CA GLU A 36 -4.46 22.26 -11.49
C GLU A 36 -4.89 20.85 -11.10
N ARG A 37 -4.00 20.18 -10.34
CA ARG A 37 -4.14 18.80 -9.89
C ARG A 37 -5.42 18.70 -9.07
N THR A 38 -6.45 18.12 -9.67
CA THR A 38 -7.71 17.80 -8.99
C THR A 38 -7.38 17.05 -7.70
N SER A 39 -8.12 17.31 -6.62
CA SER A 39 -7.92 16.76 -5.28
C SER A 39 -7.75 15.22 -5.19
N SER A 40 -8.12 14.49 -6.25
CA SER A 40 -7.85 13.07 -6.48
C SER A 40 -6.36 12.70 -6.58
N GLU A 41 -5.45 13.64 -6.86
CA GLU A 41 -4.01 13.37 -6.99
C GLU A 41 -3.25 13.43 -5.66
N ILE A 42 -3.95 13.77 -4.56
CA ILE A 42 -3.33 13.93 -3.24
C ILE A 42 -3.12 12.56 -2.55
N TRP A 43 -4.07 11.65 -2.71
CA TRP A 43 -4.05 10.33 -2.08
C TRP A 43 -3.66 9.27 -3.10
N LYS A 44 -2.55 8.58 -2.83
CA LYS A 44 -1.99 7.51 -3.65
C LYS A 44 -2.27 6.17 -3.00
N GLN A 45 -2.66 5.20 -3.81
CA GLN A 45 -2.78 3.81 -3.41
C GLN A 45 -1.41 3.13 -3.49
N ILE A 46 -0.98 2.48 -2.42
CA ILE A 46 0.29 1.73 -2.35
C ILE A 46 0.01 0.32 -1.88
N THR A 47 0.51 -0.68 -2.61
CA THR A 47 0.48 -2.08 -2.18
C THR A 47 1.45 -2.28 -1.00
N VAL A 48 0.92 -2.83 0.09
CA VAL A 48 1.69 -3.24 1.27
C VAL A 48 2.10 -4.70 1.12
N GLU A 49 1.17 -5.56 0.70
CA GLU A 49 1.39 -6.99 0.47
C GLU A 49 0.33 -7.53 -0.49
N ASP A 50 0.75 -8.26 -1.53
CA ASP A 50 -0.11 -8.94 -2.52
C ASP A 50 0.03 -10.47 -2.48
N PHE A 51 0.94 -11.03 -1.65
CA PHE A 51 1.15 -12.47 -1.49
C PHE A 51 1.55 -13.24 -2.74
N GLU A 52 1.98 -12.55 -3.81
CA GLU A 52 2.31 -13.20 -5.08
C GLU A 52 3.72 -13.80 -5.09
N THR A 53 4.65 -13.11 -4.45
CA THR A 53 6.10 -13.36 -4.58
C THR A 53 6.76 -13.90 -3.31
N LYS A 54 6.30 -13.49 -2.14
CA LYS A 54 6.93 -13.85 -0.86
C LYS A 54 6.46 -15.23 -0.40
N GLU A 55 7.38 -15.98 0.20
CA GLU A 55 7.04 -17.22 0.89
C GLU A 55 6.47 -16.91 2.28
N TRP A 56 5.38 -17.59 2.62
CA TRP A 56 4.73 -17.50 3.92
C TRP A 56 4.68 -18.88 4.56
N ASN A 57 5.24 -18.98 5.76
CA ASN A 57 5.36 -20.25 6.48
C ASN A 57 5.33 -20.02 8.00
N SER A 58 5.54 -21.10 8.76
CA SER A 58 5.46 -21.08 10.23
C SER A 58 6.40 -20.07 10.91
N LYS A 59 7.47 -19.60 10.25
CA LYS A 59 8.35 -18.53 10.78
C LYS A 59 7.64 -17.18 10.90
N ASN A 60 6.61 -16.96 10.07
CA ASN A 60 5.77 -15.76 10.12
C ASN A 60 4.75 -15.82 11.26
N LEU A 61 4.60 -16.96 11.93
CA LEU A 61 3.67 -17.10 13.04
C LEU A 61 4.40 -16.98 14.38
N LYS A 62 3.92 -16.07 15.21
CA LYS A 62 4.32 -15.99 16.61
C LYS A 62 3.14 -16.39 17.47
N THR A 63 3.27 -17.55 18.11
CA THR A 63 2.23 -18.17 18.92
C THR A 63 2.83 -18.80 20.18
N ARG A 64 2.01 -18.90 21.24
CA ARG A 64 2.31 -19.67 22.46
C ARG A 64 1.56 -21.00 22.52
N LEU A 65 0.81 -21.31 21.45
CA LEU A 65 0.03 -22.54 21.35
C LEU A 65 0.95 -23.75 21.22
N SER A 66 0.48 -24.91 21.68
CA SER A 66 1.17 -26.17 21.40
C SER A 66 1.04 -26.50 19.91
N LYS A 67 1.96 -27.34 19.41
CA LYS A 67 2.07 -27.67 17.98
C LYS A 67 0.78 -28.22 17.36
N GLU A 68 -0.07 -28.88 18.14
CA GLU A 68 -1.37 -29.43 17.71
C GLU A 68 -2.38 -28.33 17.38
N TYR A 69 -2.32 -27.19 18.09
CA TYR A 69 -3.22 -26.06 17.90
C TYR A 69 -2.56 -24.90 17.15
N SER A 70 -1.32 -25.07 16.69
CA SER A 70 -0.67 -24.08 15.85
C SER A 70 -1.40 -23.96 14.52
N PRO A 71 -1.77 -22.75 14.09
CA PRO A 71 -2.37 -22.55 12.78
C PRO A 71 -1.36 -22.92 11.69
N ASP A 72 -1.87 -23.48 10.60
CA ASP A 72 -1.09 -23.66 9.38
C ASP A 72 -1.19 -22.39 8.52
N ILE A 73 -0.08 -21.90 8.01
CA ILE A 73 0.00 -20.69 7.19
C ILE A 73 0.75 -20.99 5.90
N ARG A 74 0.17 -20.59 4.78
CA ARG A 74 0.75 -20.80 3.45
C ARG A 74 0.13 -19.85 2.43
N THR A 75 0.81 -19.64 1.32
CA THR A 75 0.15 -19.07 0.14
C THR A 75 -0.66 -20.15 -0.58
N SER A 76 -1.82 -19.79 -1.10
CA SER A 76 -2.75 -20.73 -1.75
C SER A 76 -3.25 -20.16 -3.08
N SER A 77 -3.26 -20.99 -4.12
CA SER A 77 -3.89 -20.68 -5.41
C SER A 77 -5.34 -21.17 -5.51
N LEU A 78 -5.86 -21.82 -4.46
CA LEU A 78 -7.19 -22.42 -4.46
C LEU A 78 -8.29 -21.47 -3.93
N LEU A 79 -7.90 -20.52 -3.08
CA LEU A 79 -8.83 -19.58 -2.47
C LEU A 79 -8.41 -18.16 -2.85
N LEU A 80 -8.78 -17.75 -4.05
CA LEU A 80 -8.38 -16.46 -4.62
C LEU A 80 -9.36 -15.38 -4.22
N SER A 81 -8.85 -14.15 -4.06
CA SER A 81 -9.73 -13.01 -3.88
C SER A 81 -10.52 -12.74 -5.18
N PRO A 82 -11.67 -12.05 -5.10
CA PRO A 82 -12.46 -11.69 -6.29
C PRO A 82 -11.77 -10.67 -7.20
N GLU A 83 -10.61 -10.12 -6.82
CA GLU A 83 -9.87 -9.13 -7.61
C GLU A 83 -9.25 -9.80 -8.84
N ARG A 84 -9.35 -9.13 -10.00
CA ARG A 84 -9.18 -9.74 -11.33
C ARG A 84 -7.77 -10.29 -11.61
N ASN A 85 -6.78 -9.90 -10.81
CA ASN A 85 -5.37 -10.19 -11.05
C ASN A 85 -4.70 -10.97 -9.89
N SER A 86 -5.47 -11.42 -8.89
CA SER A 86 -4.93 -12.24 -7.79
C SER A 86 -4.72 -13.67 -8.27
N SER A 87 -3.51 -14.20 -8.09
CA SER A 87 -3.16 -15.58 -8.40
C SER A 87 -2.87 -16.41 -7.15
N LYS A 88 -2.65 -15.74 -6.01
CA LYS A 88 -2.45 -16.35 -4.70
C LYS A 88 -3.08 -15.49 -3.61
N SER A 89 -3.41 -16.13 -2.50
CA SER A 89 -3.73 -15.45 -1.24
C SER A 89 -2.93 -16.05 -0.09
N LEU A 90 -2.82 -15.31 1.03
CA LEU A 90 -2.44 -15.92 2.29
C LEU A 90 -3.61 -16.75 2.81
N LEU A 91 -3.38 -18.02 3.11
CA LEU A 91 -4.36 -18.92 3.71
C LEU A 91 -3.88 -19.35 5.09
N LEU A 92 -4.79 -19.28 6.05
CA LEU A 92 -4.65 -19.80 7.39
C LEU A 92 -5.71 -20.86 7.66
N GLU A 93 -5.25 -22.06 8.04
CA GLU A 93 -6.10 -23.08 8.66
C GLU A 93 -5.90 -23.05 10.16
N ILE A 94 -6.95 -22.70 10.88
CA ILE A 94 -6.91 -22.45 12.31
C ILE A 94 -7.69 -23.56 13.01
N PRO A 95 -7.04 -24.44 13.80
CA PRO A 95 -7.75 -25.41 14.62
C PRO A 95 -8.69 -24.69 15.59
N ALA A 96 -9.94 -25.17 15.74
CA ALA A 96 -10.88 -24.53 16.67
C ALA A 96 -10.51 -24.84 18.14
N GLU A 97 -9.75 -23.93 18.75
CA GLU A 97 -9.43 -23.93 20.18
C GLU A 97 -9.85 -22.61 20.83
N LYS A 98 -10.35 -22.67 22.07
CA LYS A 98 -10.88 -21.48 22.76
C LYS A 98 -9.76 -20.55 23.18
N ASN A 99 -10.02 -19.24 23.15
CA ASN A 99 -9.13 -18.20 23.67
C ASN A 99 -7.70 -18.22 23.07
N GLN A 100 -7.54 -18.79 21.88
CA GLN A 100 -6.27 -18.76 21.18
C GLN A 100 -6.02 -17.39 20.56
N SER A 101 -4.78 -16.94 20.60
CA SER A 101 -4.31 -15.76 19.90
C SER A 101 -2.95 -16.04 19.29
N PHE A 102 -2.72 -15.52 18.10
CA PHE A 102 -1.43 -15.60 17.44
C PHE A 102 -1.20 -14.38 16.55
N GLU A 103 0.06 -14.03 16.37
CA GLU A 103 0.49 -12.94 15.50
C GLU A 103 0.99 -13.52 14.17
N ILE A 104 0.62 -12.85 13.08
CA ILE A 104 1.15 -13.06 11.73
C ILE A 104 2.09 -11.89 11.45
N LEU A 105 3.39 -12.14 11.42
CA LEU A 105 4.43 -11.12 11.34
C LEU A 105 5.14 -11.14 10.00
N TRP A 106 5.39 -9.94 9.48
CA TRP A 106 6.23 -9.76 8.30
C TRP A 106 7.69 -9.92 8.71
N GLU A 107 8.49 -10.65 7.92
CA GLU A 107 9.94 -10.75 8.16
C GLU A 107 10.60 -9.37 8.10
N GLN A 108 10.13 -8.55 7.15
CA GLN A 108 10.47 -7.14 7.05
C GLN A 108 9.20 -6.30 7.08
N SER A 109 9.05 -5.49 8.14
CA SER A 109 7.91 -4.59 8.28
C SER A 109 7.84 -3.57 7.15
N TRP A 110 6.64 -3.31 6.66
CA TRP A 110 6.42 -2.23 5.69
C TRP A 110 6.45 -0.89 6.40
N LYS A 111 7.17 0.10 5.84
CA LYS A 111 7.30 1.44 6.43
C LYS A 111 6.73 2.48 5.47
N THR A 112 5.85 3.34 5.97
CA THR A 112 5.29 4.41 5.15
C THR A 112 6.34 5.48 4.83
N LYS A 113 6.27 6.04 3.63
CA LYS A 113 6.99 7.27 3.26
C LYS A 113 6.14 8.53 3.46
N GLY A 114 4.85 8.37 3.76
CA GLY A 114 3.86 9.43 3.78
C GLY A 114 2.91 9.36 4.98
N PHE A 115 1.90 10.22 4.95
CA PHE A 115 0.77 10.17 5.87
C PHE A 115 -0.24 9.14 5.40
N VAL A 116 -0.58 8.17 6.25
CA VAL A 116 -1.51 7.07 5.94
C VAL A 116 -2.92 7.45 6.38
N GLN A 117 -3.88 7.44 5.44
CA GLN A 117 -5.29 7.66 5.75
C GLN A 117 -5.96 6.37 6.23
N GLU A 118 -5.79 5.31 5.43
CA GLU A 118 -6.46 4.04 5.66
C GLU A 118 -5.65 2.87 5.10
N PHE A 119 -5.93 1.69 5.65
CA PHE A 119 -5.55 0.41 5.07
C PHE A 119 -6.80 -0.27 4.49
N GLN A 120 -6.64 -0.95 3.37
CA GLN A 120 -7.66 -1.78 2.76
C GLN A 120 -7.18 -3.23 2.75
N PHE A 121 -8.09 -4.15 3.03
CA PHE A 121 -7.83 -5.58 3.11
C PHE A 121 -8.91 -6.33 2.35
N HIS A 122 -8.54 -7.38 1.62
CA HIS A 122 -9.49 -8.41 1.20
C HIS A 122 -9.36 -9.58 2.15
N ILE A 123 -10.45 -9.91 2.84
CA ILE A 123 -10.45 -10.95 3.87
C ILE A 123 -11.56 -11.93 3.56
N TYR A 124 -11.20 -13.20 3.44
CA TYR A 124 -12.12 -14.32 3.46
C TYR A 124 -12.28 -14.83 4.88
N SER A 125 -13.50 -15.16 5.27
CA SER A 125 -13.76 -15.89 6.50
C SER A 125 -14.74 -17.04 6.28
N SER A 126 -14.62 -18.05 7.12
CA SER A 126 -15.56 -19.17 7.26
C SER A 126 -16.56 -18.95 8.41
N GLY A 127 -16.64 -17.74 8.99
CA GLY A 127 -17.59 -17.41 10.05
C GLY A 127 -17.12 -17.83 11.47
N SER A 128 -15.82 -17.74 11.75
CA SER A 128 -15.21 -18.21 13.01
C SER A 128 -15.67 -17.49 14.28
N GLY A 129 -16.20 -16.27 14.17
CA GLY A 129 -16.51 -15.45 15.34
C GLY A 129 -15.30 -14.69 15.91
N ALA A 130 -14.12 -14.89 15.33
CA ALA A 130 -12.87 -14.30 15.83
C ALA A 130 -12.70 -12.83 15.47
N SER A 131 -11.70 -12.19 16.04
CA SER A 131 -11.36 -10.80 15.75
C SER A 131 -9.98 -10.71 15.11
N LEU A 132 -9.88 -9.93 14.05
CA LEU A 132 -8.63 -9.65 13.36
C LEU A 132 -8.20 -8.21 13.62
N TYR A 133 -6.96 -8.04 14.04
CA TYR A 133 -6.36 -6.74 14.35
C TYR A 133 -5.13 -6.51 13.48
N VAL A 134 -4.84 -5.25 13.18
CA VAL A 134 -3.56 -4.81 12.65
C VAL A 134 -2.66 -4.34 13.79
N LEU A 135 -1.38 -4.67 13.69
CA LEU A 135 -0.31 -4.19 14.58
C LEU A 135 0.49 -3.12 13.84
N LEU A 136 0.34 -1.87 14.29
CA LEU A 136 1.04 -0.72 13.71
C LEU A 136 1.98 -0.10 14.74
N ARG A 137 3.24 0.13 14.37
CA ARG A 137 4.14 0.99 15.14
C ARG A 137 3.94 2.43 14.67
N ASP A 138 3.61 3.32 15.60
CA ASP A 138 3.35 4.72 15.29
C ASP A 138 4.62 5.58 15.42
N SER A 139 4.52 6.90 15.19
CA SER A 139 5.67 7.81 15.27
C SER A 139 6.28 7.91 16.67
N THR A 140 5.56 7.49 17.72
CA THR A 140 6.07 7.44 19.11
C THR A 140 6.82 6.15 19.43
N LEU A 141 6.98 5.27 18.43
CA LEU A 141 7.55 3.92 18.55
C LEU A 141 6.66 2.94 19.35
N GLU A 142 5.46 3.35 19.75
CA GLU A 142 4.50 2.48 20.40
C GLU A 142 3.78 1.60 19.38
N VAL A 143 3.56 0.33 19.75
CA VAL A 143 2.77 -0.61 18.95
C VAL A 143 1.30 -0.48 19.33
N LYS A 144 0.48 -0.07 18.36
CA LYS A 144 -0.97 0.02 18.47
C LYS A 144 -1.62 -1.21 17.86
N LYS A 145 -2.48 -1.86 18.64
CA LYS A 145 -3.39 -2.92 18.21
C LYS A 145 -4.72 -2.28 17.79
N ILE A 146 -5.10 -2.42 16.52
CA ILE A 146 -6.31 -1.77 15.97
C ILE A 146 -7.19 -2.82 15.31
N LEU A 147 -8.47 -2.87 15.69
CA LEU A 147 -9.43 -3.81 15.11
C LEU A 147 -9.63 -3.52 13.62
N ILE A 148 -9.44 -4.55 12.79
CA ILE A 148 -9.82 -4.55 11.37
C ILE A 148 -11.29 -4.95 11.27
N THR A 149 -11.64 -6.14 11.78
CA THR A 149 -12.99 -6.67 11.70
C THR A 149 -13.24 -7.84 12.66
N HIS A 150 -14.52 -8.15 12.87
CA HIS A 150 -14.96 -9.42 13.43
C HIS A 150 -15.28 -10.38 12.28
N LEU A 151 -14.79 -11.60 12.37
CA LEU A 151 -14.88 -12.69 11.39
C LEU A 151 -16.20 -13.46 11.54
N ASN A 152 -17.31 -12.72 11.66
CA ASN A 152 -18.68 -13.25 11.83
C ASN A 152 -19.41 -13.33 10.47
N PHE A 153 -18.67 -13.50 9.38
CA PHE A 153 -19.19 -13.55 8.02
C PHE A 153 -18.55 -14.71 7.26
N GLU A 154 -19.24 -15.16 6.22
CA GLU A 154 -18.75 -16.20 5.32
C GLU A 154 -18.44 -15.57 3.96
N GLY A 155 -17.33 -15.98 3.34
CA GLY A 155 -16.88 -15.48 2.05
C GLY A 155 -15.94 -14.28 2.13
N TRP A 156 -15.66 -13.70 0.97
CA TRP A 156 -14.75 -12.56 0.79
C TRP A 156 -15.41 -11.23 1.12
N LYS A 157 -14.67 -10.36 1.80
CA LYS A 157 -15.07 -8.99 2.10
C LYS A 157 -13.91 -8.03 1.97
N LYS A 158 -14.14 -6.90 1.30
CA LYS A 158 -13.22 -5.76 1.30
C LYS A 158 -13.47 -4.90 2.53
N ILE A 159 -12.43 -4.65 3.31
CA ILE A 159 -12.51 -3.94 4.59
C ILE A 159 -11.59 -2.74 4.54
N LYS A 160 -12.13 -1.57 4.89
CA LYS A 160 -11.38 -0.31 4.95
C LYS A 160 -11.21 0.11 6.41
N LEU A 161 -9.98 0.32 6.82
CA LEU A 161 -9.60 0.73 8.17
C LEU A 161 -8.99 2.12 8.13
N ASN A 162 -9.74 3.14 8.51
CA ASN A 162 -9.19 4.47 8.72
C ASN A 162 -8.31 4.52 9.98
N VAL A 163 -7.09 5.02 9.85
CA VAL A 163 -6.09 5.06 10.94
C VAL A 163 -5.72 6.48 11.37
N VAL A 164 -6.24 7.52 10.70
CA VAL A 164 -5.89 8.94 10.91
C VAL A 164 -5.92 9.35 12.39
N ARG A 165 -6.95 8.93 13.13
CA ARG A 165 -7.14 9.26 14.55
C ARG A 165 -6.77 8.11 15.50
N LYS A 166 -6.25 7.02 14.96
CA LYS A 166 -5.94 5.79 15.73
C LYS A 166 -4.44 5.65 16.05
N ILE A 167 -3.59 6.34 15.28
CA ILE A 167 -2.14 6.33 15.43
C ILE A 167 -1.57 7.74 15.31
N ARG A 168 -0.45 8.01 15.97
CA ARG A 168 0.32 9.22 15.74
C ARG A 168 1.23 9.03 14.51
N GLN A 169 1.22 9.99 13.60
CA GLN A 169 2.02 9.91 12.36
C GLN A 169 2.97 11.10 12.18
N GLU A 170 2.80 12.12 13.01
CA GLU A 170 3.64 13.30 13.05
C GLU A 170 4.55 13.19 14.27
N ASP A 171 5.78 13.69 14.13
CA ASP A 171 6.70 13.85 15.23
C ASP A 171 6.65 15.32 15.64
N ILE A 172 6.26 15.59 16.89
CA ILE A 172 6.11 16.95 17.43
C ILE A 172 7.50 17.48 17.85
N VAL A 173 8.47 16.59 18.08
CA VAL A 173 9.72 16.91 18.79
C VAL A 173 10.92 16.92 17.84
N PHE A 174 10.97 15.99 16.89
CA PHE A 174 12.07 15.89 15.94
C PHE A 174 11.60 16.24 14.53
N SER A 175 12.34 17.12 13.86
CA SER A 175 12.25 17.34 12.41
C SER A 175 12.56 16.09 11.57
N LYS A 176 12.83 14.95 12.21
CA LYS A 176 13.02 13.64 11.58
C LYS A 176 11.67 12.92 11.51
N GLN A 177 11.28 12.58 10.28
CA GLN A 177 10.03 11.87 10.02
C GLN A 177 10.18 10.39 10.42
N ILE A 178 9.70 10.02 11.61
CA ILE A 178 9.56 8.61 11.99
C ILE A 178 8.39 8.02 11.19
N PRO A 179 8.61 6.93 10.41
CA PRO A 179 7.55 6.31 9.63
C PRO A 179 6.64 5.47 10.52
N VAL A 180 5.35 5.42 10.16
CA VAL A 180 4.46 4.35 10.62
C VAL A 180 4.94 3.04 10.01
N GLU A 181 5.03 2.00 10.84
CA GLU A 181 5.41 0.65 10.40
C GLU A 181 4.22 -0.31 10.54
N PHE A 182 3.92 -1.04 9.47
CA PHE A 182 3.00 -2.17 9.49
C PHE A 182 3.81 -3.40 9.91
N LEU A 183 3.57 -3.88 11.13
CA LEU A 183 4.31 -5.01 11.71
C LEU A 183 3.68 -6.35 11.36
N GLY A 184 2.35 -6.39 11.39
CA GLY A 184 1.62 -7.59 11.09
C GLY A 184 0.17 -7.57 11.56
N LEU A 185 -0.37 -8.76 11.71
CA LEU A 185 -1.76 -9.00 12.10
C LEU A 185 -1.81 -9.81 13.39
N LEU A 186 -2.90 -9.66 14.12
CA LEU A 186 -3.18 -10.44 15.32
C LEU A 186 -4.58 -11.04 15.18
N TYR A 187 -4.64 -12.37 15.28
CA TYR A 187 -5.88 -13.13 15.36
C TYR A 187 -6.21 -13.40 16.82
N GLU A 188 -7.46 -13.19 17.22
CA GLU A 188 -7.98 -13.55 18.53
C GLU A 188 -9.29 -14.32 18.40
N ALA A 189 -9.28 -15.57 18.85
CA ALA A 189 -10.47 -16.40 18.87
C ALA A 189 -11.52 -15.89 19.87
N PRO A 190 -12.82 -16.13 19.62
CA PRO A 190 -13.87 -15.86 20.58
C PRO A 190 -13.79 -16.83 21.77
N PHE A 191 -14.47 -16.48 22.86
CA PHE A 191 -14.58 -17.33 24.05
C PHE A 191 -15.18 -18.71 23.76
N THR A 192 -16.01 -18.82 22.73
CA THR A 192 -16.67 -20.06 22.32
C THR A 192 -16.48 -20.26 20.83
N MET A 193 -15.78 -21.33 20.46
CA MET A 193 -15.71 -21.83 19.08
C MET A 193 -16.47 -23.15 18.96
N LYS A 194 -16.94 -23.47 17.74
CA LYS A 194 -17.49 -24.79 17.44
C LYS A 194 -16.37 -25.82 17.53
N ARG A 195 -16.42 -26.71 18.52
CA ARG A 195 -15.36 -27.70 18.77
C ARG A 195 -15.24 -28.65 17.57
N GLY A 196 -14.01 -28.88 17.10
CA GLY A 196 -13.71 -29.85 16.04
C GLY A 196 -13.82 -29.32 14.61
N SER A 197 -14.14 -28.04 14.39
CA SER A 197 -13.99 -27.41 13.07
C SER A 197 -12.57 -26.88 12.87
N ARG A 198 -12.15 -26.76 11.62
CA ARG A 198 -11.04 -25.89 11.23
C ARG A 198 -11.62 -24.64 10.62
N ASP A 199 -11.17 -23.50 11.12
CA ASP A 199 -11.59 -22.22 10.60
C ASP A 199 -10.61 -21.79 9.52
N LEU A 200 -11.17 -21.41 8.39
CA LEU A 200 -10.43 -20.86 7.27
C LEU A 200 -10.48 -19.34 7.34
N LEU A 201 -9.31 -18.74 7.28
CA LEU A 201 -9.09 -17.31 7.10
C LEU A 201 -8.16 -17.15 5.90
N ALA A 202 -8.55 -16.34 4.93
CA ALA A 202 -7.61 -15.92 3.90
C ALA A 202 -7.56 -14.40 3.80
N ILE A 203 -6.39 -13.90 3.43
CA ILE A 203 -6.09 -12.47 3.33
C ILE A 203 -5.39 -12.25 2.02
N ASP A 204 -5.79 -11.19 1.34
CA ASP A 204 -5.21 -10.79 0.08
C ASP A 204 -5.21 -9.26 -0.07
N ASP A 205 -4.38 -8.77 -0.99
CA ASP A 205 -4.33 -7.38 -1.45
C ASP A 205 -4.41 -6.36 -0.30
N ILE A 206 -3.37 -6.34 0.54
CA ILE A 206 -3.23 -5.32 1.58
C ILE A 206 -2.69 -4.04 0.95
N VAL A 207 -3.47 -2.98 1.10
CA VAL A 207 -3.20 -1.70 0.45
C VAL A 207 -3.25 -0.58 1.47
N ALA A 208 -2.37 0.41 1.33
CA ALA A 208 -2.39 1.65 2.09
C ALA A 208 -2.76 2.82 1.18
N ILE A 209 -3.66 3.69 1.65
CA ILE A 209 -3.95 4.97 1.02
C ILE A 209 -3.13 6.04 1.72
N VAL A 210 -2.18 6.64 1.01
CA VAL A 210 -1.20 7.56 1.59
C VAL A 210 -1.11 8.87 0.81
N ARG A 211 -0.66 9.92 1.49
CA ARG A 211 -0.27 11.19 0.85
C ARG A 211 1.11 11.62 1.30
N ASP A 212 1.75 12.47 0.52
CA ASP A 212 3.04 13.05 0.88
C ASP A 212 2.89 14.00 2.10
N LYS A 213 3.75 13.85 3.12
CA LYS A 213 3.70 14.67 4.36
C LYS A 213 4.09 16.14 4.11
N ASN A 214 4.91 16.41 3.10
CA ASN A 214 5.53 17.73 2.86
C ASN A 214 4.68 18.73 2.07
N ARG A 215 3.36 18.50 1.93
CA ARG A 215 2.46 19.44 1.23
C ARG A 215 1.74 20.41 2.18
N MET A 216 2.38 20.86 3.27
CA MET A 216 1.92 22.10 3.91
C MET A 216 2.18 23.24 2.91
N PHE A 217 1.09 23.76 2.35
CA PHE A 217 0.94 24.98 1.57
C PHE A 217 2.27 25.60 1.08
N SER A 218 2.76 25.19 -0.09
CA SER A 218 3.87 25.86 -0.76
C SER A 218 3.54 27.29 -1.23
N GLY A 219 2.39 27.86 -0.83
CA GLY A 219 1.90 29.20 -1.18
C GLY A 219 1.83 30.22 -0.04
N ASP A 220 1.85 29.81 1.24
CA ASP A 220 1.58 30.73 2.37
C ASP A 220 2.85 31.42 2.91
N LYS A 221 3.70 31.92 2.02
CA LYS A 221 4.75 32.89 2.39
C LYS A 221 4.25 34.35 2.38
N THR A 222 2.95 34.59 2.27
CA THR A 222 2.40 35.94 2.09
C THR A 222 1.27 36.33 3.05
N LEU A 223 1.35 35.89 4.31
CA LEU A 223 0.57 36.50 5.39
C LEU A 223 1.51 37.12 6.43
N ILE A 224 2.24 38.14 5.98
CA ILE A 224 2.67 39.25 6.84
C ILE A 224 2.05 40.51 6.25
N ARG A 225 0.99 41.00 6.90
CA ARG A 225 0.61 42.40 6.90
C ARG A 225 -0.09 42.72 8.21
#